data_AF-A0A015KBF1-F1
#
_entry.id   AF-A0A015KBF1-F1
#
_cell.length_a   1.000
_cell.length_b   1.000
_cell.length_c   1.000
_cell.angle_alpha   90.00
_cell.angle_beta   90.00
_cell.angle_gamma   90.00
#
_symmetry.space_group_name_H-M   'P 1'
#
loop_
_entity.id
_entity.type
_entity.pdbx_description
1 polymer ?
#
loop_
_entity_poly.entity_id
_entity_poly.type
_entity_poly.pdbx_seq_one_letter_code
_entity_poly.pdbx_strand_id
1 'polypeptide(L)'
;MVNCGVCSDCKEANTGYAWCNKCDPGRFKKEGITSGNDELDKLICERQQQTLHFYDNFEWITYDKFSEVETIGEGGFSIIYSGFLFWIIHERRN
;
A
#
# COMPACT_ATOMS: atom_id res chain seq x y z
N MET A 1 -14.18 -15.35 -17.19
CA MET A 1 -14.08 -13.92 -16.81
C MET A 1 -13.59 -13.89 -15.39
N VAL A 2 -12.50 -13.17 -15.10
CA VAL A 2 -12.04 -12.99 -13.71
C VAL A 2 -13.09 -12.13 -13.00
N ASN A 3 -13.72 -12.66 -11.94
CA ASN A 3 -14.63 -11.85 -11.12
C ASN A 3 -13.77 -11.02 -10.16
N CYS A 4 -13.64 -9.73 -10.46
CA CYS A 4 -12.85 -8.77 -9.68
C CYS A 4 -13.61 -8.20 -8.47
N GLY A 5 -14.89 -8.51 -8.33
CA GLY A 5 -15.77 -7.94 -7.30
C GLY A 5 -16.20 -6.51 -7.58
N VAL A 6 -16.85 -5.91 -6.58
CA VAL A 6 -17.39 -4.54 -6.62
C VAL A 6 -16.64 -3.69 -5.58
N CYS A 7 -16.34 -2.45 -5.92
CA CYS A 7 -15.67 -1.53 -5.01
C CYS A 7 -16.58 -1.17 -3.82
N SER A 8 -16.06 -1.25 -2.60
CA SER A 8 -16.82 -0.90 -1.39
C SER A 8 -17.13 0.59 -1.27
N ASP A 9 -16.30 1.46 -1.85
CA ASP A 9 -16.46 2.92 -1.77
C ASP A 9 -17.46 3.45 -2.81
N CYS A 10 -17.26 3.14 -4.10
CA CYS A 10 -18.08 3.70 -5.18
C CYS A 10 -19.16 2.77 -5.74
N LYS A 11 -19.20 1.51 -5.31
CA LYS A 11 -20.15 0.47 -5.77
C LYS A 11 -20.08 0.13 -7.27
N GLU A 12 -19.05 0.61 -7.97
CA GLU A 12 -18.74 0.23 -9.35
C GLU A 12 -17.94 -1.08 -9.40
N ALA A 13 -17.92 -1.72 -10.57
CA ALA A 13 -17.06 -2.87 -10.81
C ALA A 13 -15.58 -2.52 -10.59
N ASN A 14 -14.85 -3.40 -9.90
CA ASN A 14 -13.41 -3.24 -9.73
C ASN A 14 -12.68 -3.39 -11.07
N THR A 15 -11.61 -2.61 -11.25
CA THR A 15 -10.75 -2.69 -12.43
C THR A 15 -9.79 -3.88 -12.39
N GLY A 16 -9.54 -4.44 -11.20
CA GLY A 16 -8.81 -5.68 -11.00
C GLY A 16 -9.17 -6.37 -9.69
N TYR A 17 -8.57 -7.53 -9.41
CA TYR A 17 -8.84 -8.26 -8.17
C TYR A 17 -8.58 -7.37 -6.93
N ALA A 18 -9.65 -7.09 -6.18
CA ALA A 18 -9.64 -6.20 -5.01
C ALA A 18 -9.06 -4.79 -5.26
N TRP A 19 -9.23 -4.24 -6.48
CA TRP A 19 -8.70 -2.93 -6.85
C TRP A 19 -9.66 -2.10 -7.72
N CYS A 20 -9.91 -0.87 -7.30
CA CYS A 20 -10.66 0.17 -7.98
C CYS A 20 -9.74 1.36 -8.25
N ASN A 21 -9.32 1.52 -9.50
CA ASN A 21 -8.46 2.62 -9.94
C ASN A 21 -9.04 4.04 -9.71
N LYS A 22 -10.33 4.17 -9.41
CA LYS A 22 -10.97 5.44 -9.05
C LYS A 22 -10.84 5.77 -7.55
N CYS A 23 -10.85 4.76 -6.69
CA CYS A 23 -10.99 4.95 -5.23
C CYS A 23 -9.71 4.66 -4.47
N ASP A 24 -8.95 3.65 -4.89
CA ASP A 24 -7.77 3.15 -4.17
C ASP A 24 -6.50 4.02 -4.35
N PRO A 25 -6.23 4.63 -5.52
CA PRO A 25 -5.07 5.51 -5.64
C PRO A 25 -5.14 6.68 -4.66
N GLY A 26 -4.06 6.87 -3.90
CA GLY A 26 -3.96 7.89 -2.86
C GLY A 26 -4.78 7.61 -1.60
N ARG A 27 -5.38 6.42 -1.43
CA ARG A 27 -6.20 6.09 -0.25
C ARG A 27 -5.47 6.30 1.07
N PHE A 28 -4.17 5.97 1.12
CA PHE A 28 -3.32 6.18 2.29
C PHE A 28 -3.36 7.63 2.81
N LYS A 29 -3.42 8.63 1.91
CA LYS A 29 -3.57 10.05 2.30
C LYS A 29 -4.90 10.34 2.99
N LYS A 30 -6.00 9.73 2.52
CA LYS A 30 -7.33 9.86 3.13
C LYS A 30 -7.39 9.20 4.51
N GLU A 31 -6.61 8.14 4.70
CA GLU A 31 -6.44 7.44 5.98
C GLU A 31 -5.49 8.17 6.94
N GLY A 32 -5.00 9.36 6.58
CA GLY A 32 -4.06 10.15 7.39
C GLY A 32 -2.65 9.57 7.44
N ILE A 33 -2.37 8.59 6.57
CA ILE A 33 -1.07 7.95 6.44
C ILE A 33 -0.27 8.73 5.38
N THR A 34 0.94 9.14 5.74
CA THR A 34 1.88 9.88 4.87
C THR A 34 3.31 9.48 5.22
N SER A 35 4.22 9.59 4.25
CA SER A 35 5.65 9.49 4.50
C SER A 35 6.25 10.70 5.22
N GLY A 36 5.51 11.80 5.30
CA GLY A 36 6.06 13.11 5.68
C GLY A 36 6.91 13.75 4.57
N ASN A 37 6.98 13.13 3.38
CA ASN A 37 7.65 13.66 2.20
C ASN A 37 6.65 13.79 1.05
N ASP A 38 6.30 15.03 0.70
CA ASP A 38 5.28 15.33 -0.31
C ASP A 38 5.63 14.81 -1.70
N GLU A 39 6.91 14.81 -2.08
CA GLU A 39 7.38 14.32 -3.38
C GLU A 39 7.22 12.80 -3.48
N LEU A 40 7.59 12.08 -2.43
CA LEU A 40 7.44 10.63 -2.35
C LEU A 40 5.97 10.22 -2.33
N ASP A 41 5.17 10.91 -1.52
CA ASP A 41 3.72 10.70 -1.45
C ASP A 41 3.02 10.96 -2.79
N LYS A 42 3.48 11.97 -3.56
CA LYS A 42 3.01 12.23 -4.92
C LYS A 42 3.38 11.09 -5.86
N LEU A 43 4.65 10.63 -5.83
CA LEU A 43 5.12 9.52 -6.64
C LEU A 43 4.31 8.24 -6.40
N ILE A 44 4.05 7.89 -5.13
CA ILE A 44 3.25 6.72 -4.76
C ILE A 44 1.84 6.83 -5.36
N CYS A 45 1.19 7.99 -5.22
CA CYS A 45 -0.15 8.23 -5.75
C CYS A 45 -0.18 8.11 -7.29
N GLU A 46 0.78 8.73 -7.99
CA GLU A 46 0.89 8.66 -9.45
C GLU A 46 1.10 7.23 -9.94
N ARG A 47 1.89 6.43 -9.22
CA ARG A 47 2.08 5.01 -9.55
C ARG A 47 0.81 4.19 -9.34
N GLN A 48 0.12 4.38 -8.22
CA GLN A 48 -1.14 3.68 -7.94
C GLN A 48 -2.22 3.95 -9.02
N GLN A 49 -2.26 5.16 -9.60
CA GLN A 49 -3.21 5.48 -10.68
C GLN A 49 -2.98 4.66 -11.96
N GLN A 50 -1.76 4.15 -12.16
CA GLN A 50 -1.38 3.31 -13.30
C GLN A 50 -1.51 1.81 -13.00
N THR A 51 -1.80 1.45 -11.75
CA THR A 51 -1.96 0.07 -11.30
C THR A 51 -3.34 -0.50 -11.67
N LEU A 52 -3.37 -1.74 -12.15
CA LEU A 52 -4.60 -2.47 -12.49
C LEU A 52 -5.03 -3.46 -11.42
N HIS A 53 -4.08 -4.02 -10.66
CA HIS A 53 -4.32 -5.06 -9.67
C HIS A 53 -3.73 -4.68 -8.31
N PHE A 54 -4.39 -5.11 -7.23
CA PHE A 54 -3.90 -4.87 -5.87
C PHE A 54 -2.47 -5.35 -5.67
N TYR A 55 -2.07 -6.48 -6.25
CA TYR A 55 -0.70 -7.02 -6.10
C TYR A 55 0.40 -6.19 -6.76
N ASP A 56 0.05 -5.29 -7.69
CA ASP A 56 0.98 -4.46 -8.43
C ASP A 56 1.03 -3.01 -7.87
N ASN A 57 0.34 -2.74 -6.75
CA ASN A 57 0.27 -1.40 -6.20
C ASN A 57 1.50 -1.06 -5.36
N PHE A 58 1.86 0.22 -5.33
CA PHE A 58 2.84 0.72 -4.37
C PHE A 58 2.11 1.00 -3.07
N GLU A 59 2.60 0.49 -1.94
CA GLU A 59 2.00 0.73 -0.63
C GLU A 59 2.97 1.46 0.29
N TRP A 60 2.47 2.52 0.94
CA TRP A 60 3.21 3.15 2.02
C TRP A 60 2.92 2.44 3.33
N ILE A 61 3.96 1.97 4.00
CA ILE A 61 3.86 1.21 5.25
C ILE A 61 4.65 1.99 6.31
N THR A 62 3.96 2.40 7.36
CA THR A 62 4.58 3.12 8.46
C THR A 62 5.37 2.16 9.35
N TYR A 63 6.46 2.65 9.93
CA TYR A 63 7.40 1.83 10.70
C TYR A 63 6.76 1.15 11.93
N ASP A 64 5.77 1.79 12.54
CA ASP A 64 5.00 1.27 13.67
C ASP A 64 4.17 0.01 13.36
N LYS A 65 3.98 -0.31 12.07
CA LYS A 65 3.31 -1.56 11.65
C LYS A 65 4.22 -2.79 11.71
N PHE A 66 5.53 -2.60 11.84
CA PHE A 66 6.47 -3.70 11.92
C PHE A 66 6.63 -4.15 13.37
N SER A 67 6.54 -5.46 13.60
CA SER A 67 6.82 -6.10 14.88
C SER A 67 8.17 -6.83 14.84
N GLU A 68 8.73 -7.11 16.03
CA GLU A 68 9.99 -7.85 16.17
C GLU A 68 11.13 -7.26 15.32
N VAL A 69 11.25 -5.93 15.35
CA VAL A 69 12.26 -5.23 14.55
C VAL A 69 13.64 -5.44 15.17
N GLU A 70 14.55 -6.04 14.42
CA GLU A 70 15.93 -6.29 14.84
C GLU A 70 16.92 -5.76 13.79
N THR A 71 18.09 -5.32 14.26
CA THR A 71 19.18 -4.91 13.35
C THR A 71 19.89 -6.15 12.83
N ILE A 72 19.95 -6.31 11.50
CA ILE A 72 20.63 -7.43 10.84
C ILE A 72 21.95 -7.04 10.17
N GLY A 73 22.26 -5.74 10.15
CA GLY A 73 23.53 -5.26 9.63
C GLY A 73 23.65 -3.75 9.67
N GLU A 74 24.88 -3.28 9.57
CA GLU A 74 25.22 -1.86 9.46
C GLU A 74 26.24 -1.70 8.34
N GLY A 75 25.96 -0.78 7.42
CA GLY A 75 26.88 -0.35 6.37
C GLY A 75 27.39 1.06 6.65
N GLY A 76 28.28 1.58 5.78
CA GLY A 76 28.90 2.90 5.99
C GLY A 76 27.93 4.09 6.04
N PHE A 77 26.69 3.92 5.57
CA PHE A 77 25.68 4.99 5.51
C PHE A 77 24.27 4.54 5.94
N SER A 78 24.11 3.31 6.43
CA SER A 78 22.78 2.77 6.73
C SER A 78 22.81 1.65 7.75
N ILE A 79 21.69 1.50 8.46
CA ILE A 79 21.39 0.34 9.31
C ILE A 79 20.29 -0.46 8.60
N ILE A 80 20.47 -1.77 8.54
CA ILE A 80 19.52 -2.69 7.94
C ILE A 80 18.76 -3.39 9.07
N TYR A 81 17.43 -3.36 8.98
CA TYR A 81 16.54 -4.00 9.93
C TYR A 81 15.75 -5.13 9.25
N SER A 82 15.50 -6.22 9.97
CA SER A 82 14.42 -7.17 9.67
C SER A 82 13.24 -6.90 10.61
N GLY A 83 12.06 -7.35 10.21
CA GLY A 83 10.85 -7.26 11.02
C GLY A 83 9.69 -7.99 10.36
N PHE A 84 8.67 -8.32 11.13
CA PHE A 84 7.45 -8.92 10.62
C PHE A 84 6.39 -7.87 10.36
N LEU A 85 5.77 -7.97 9.19
CA LEU A 85 4.59 -7.20 8.84
C LEU A 85 3.39 -8.15 8.81
N PHE A 86 2.75 -8.33 9.96
CA PHE A 86 1.38 -8.79 9.96
C PHE A 86 0.53 -7.67 9.34
N TRP A 87 -0.54 -8.00 8.61
CA TRP A 87 -1.66 -7.10 8.21
C TRP A 87 -1.89 -6.76 6.73
N ILE A 88 -0.92 -6.82 5.81
CA ILE A 88 -1.23 -6.36 4.43
C ILE A 88 -2.24 -7.27 3.68
N ILE A 89 -2.23 -8.58 3.91
CA ILE A 89 -3.00 -9.51 3.07
C ILE A 89 -4.44 -9.76 3.58
N HIS A 90 -4.73 -9.48 4.86
CA HIS A 90 -6.02 -9.83 5.47
C HIS A 90 -7.05 -8.70 5.51
N GLU A 91 -6.65 -7.43 5.56
CA GLU A 91 -7.60 -6.31 5.73
C GLU A 91 -8.31 -5.89 4.44
N ARG A 92 -7.77 -6.17 3.25
CA ARG A 92 -8.45 -5.84 1.98
C ARG A 92 -9.39 -6.94 1.46
N ARG A 93 -9.61 -8.01 2.24
CA ARG A 93 -10.50 -9.13 1.88
C ARG A 93 -11.96 -8.96 2.35
N ASN A 94 -12.31 -7.88 3.04
CA ASN A 94 -13.68 -7.57 3.49
C ASN A 94 -14.21 -6.29 2.88
#